data_AF-A0A7J8ZMV3-F1
#
_entry.id   AF-A0A7J8ZMV3-F1
#
_cell.length_a   1.000
_cell.length_b   1.000
_cell.length_c   1.000
_cell.angle_alpha   90.00
_cell.angle_beta   90.00
_cell.angle_gamma   90.00
#
_symmetry.space_group_name_H-M   'P 1'
#
loop_
_entity.id
_entity.type
_entity.pdbx_description
1 polymer ?
#
loop_
_entity_poly.entity_id
_entity_poly.type
_entity_poly.pdbx_seq_one_letter_code
_entity_poly.pdbx_strand_id
1 'polypeptide(L)'
;MKERSKSSSVSNLPLILNIDDFKGDFSFDALFGNLVNELLPSFLEDSADSADGHGIGGTDVLPNGHTRTSSDATKFAQGLSAPLFPEVDALLLLFKNSCKELVDLRKQIDGKLSNLKKEVSTQDDKHRKTLTELEKGVDGLFNSFARLDSRISSVGQTAAKVGDHLQSADAQRETASQAIELIKYLMEFNRNPGSLMELSPLFSDDSRVAEAASIAQKLRSFAEEDISKAMPSVVGGATASRGLEVAVANLQEYCNGMVTVLSHSSELENRLLARFDAASQRRELSTMSECAKILS
;
A
#
# COMPACT_ATOMS: atom_id res chain seq x y z
N MET A 1 -18.11 -53.22 23.74
CA MET A 1 -18.82 -54.50 23.50
C MET A 1 -18.46 -54.97 22.09
N LYS A 2 -17.92 -56.18 22.00
CA LYS A 2 -17.33 -56.77 20.79
C LYS A 2 -18.31 -57.82 20.28
N GLU A 3 -19.11 -57.49 19.26
CA GLU A 3 -19.93 -58.48 18.58
C GLU A 3 -19.13 -59.10 17.42
N ARG A 4 -19.06 -60.43 17.48
CA ARG A 4 -18.34 -61.31 16.57
C ARG A 4 -19.41 -61.99 15.70
N SER A 5 -19.66 -61.45 14.52
CA SER A 5 -20.59 -62.06 13.56
C SER A 5 -19.83 -63.02 12.65
N LYS A 6 -20.11 -64.30 12.86
CA LYS A 6 -19.63 -65.46 12.13
C LYS A 6 -20.37 -65.54 10.80
N SER A 7 -19.72 -65.26 9.67
CA SER A 7 -20.27 -65.54 8.34
C SER A 7 -19.66 -66.82 7.77
N SER A 8 -20.55 -67.59 7.17
CA SER A 8 -20.45 -68.94 6.64
C SER A 8 -19.42 -69.10 5.53
N SER A 9 -18.62 -70.17 5.64
CA SER A 9 -17.82 -70.74 4.56
C SER A 9 -18.72 -71.28 3.45
N VAL A 10 -18.81 -70.56 2.32
CA VAL A 10 -19.31 -71.11 1.05
C VAL A 10 -18.54 -70.44 -0.10
N SER A 11 -18.07 -71.26 -1.04
CA SER A 11 -17.41 -71.01 -2.33
C SER A 11 -16.00 -70.40 -2.34
N ASN A 12 -15.00 -71.25 -2.62
CA ASN A 12 -13.64 -70.91 -3.05
C ASN A 12 -13.64 -70.40 -4.51
N LEU A 13 -13.94 -69.12 -4.75
CA LEU A 13 -13.57 -68.41 -5.98
C LEU A 13 -13.21 -66.96 -5.60
N PRO A 14 -11.95 -66.52 -5.78
CA PRO A 14 -11.50 -65.23 -5.29
C PRO A 14 -11.51 -64.17 -6.39
N LEU A 15 -12.67 -63.62 -6.75
CA LEU A 15 -12.68 -62.29 -7.37
C LEU A 15 -13.75 -61.42 -6.71
N ILE A 16 -13.29 -60.45 -5.94
CA ILE A 16 -14.05 -59.31 -5.46
C ILE A 16 -13.58 -58.14 -6.32
N LEU A 17 -14.42 -57.70 -7.27
CA LEU A 17 -14.13 -56.50 -8.07
C LEU A 17 -14.24 -55.26 -7.17
N ASN A 18 -13.15 -54.53 -6.96
CA ASN A 18 -13.15 -53.31 -6.16
C ASN A 18 -13.22 -52.06 -7.06
N ILE A 19 -13.86 -51.01 -6.57
CA ILE A 19 -14.02 -49.73 -7.28
C ILE A 19 -12.68 -49.04 -7.54
N ASP A 20 -11.68 -49.36 -6.73
CA ASP A 20 -10.33 -48.84 -6.89
C ASP A 20 -9.59 -49.47 -8.08
N ASP A 21 -9.97 -50.69 -8.49
CA ASP A 21 -9.39 -51.39 -9.65
C ASP A 21 -9.75 -50.70 -10.98
N PHE A 22 -10.80 -49.87 -10.96
CA PHE A 22 -11.27 -49.09 -12.12
C PHE A 22 -10.73 -47.65 -12.14
N LYS A 23 -9.85 -47.27 -11.20
CA LYS A 23 -9.22 -45.95 -11.19
C LYS A 23 -7.91 -46.00 -11.99
N GLY A 24 -7.80 -45.19 -13.04
CA GLY A 24 -6.58 -45.10 -13.86
C GLY A 24 -6.57 -46.10 -15.02
N ASP A 25 -5.59 -47.00 -15.03
CA ASP A 25 -5.29 -47.92 -16.15
C ASP A 25 -5.98 -49.28 -15.98
N PHE A 26 -7.32 -49.29 -16.09
CA PHE A 26 -8.07 -50.55 -16.12
C PHE A 26 -7.86 -51.27 -17.47
N SER A 27 -7.43 -52.54 -17.42
CA SER A 27 -7.34 -53.41 -18.61
C SER A 27 -8.27 -54.62 -18.46
N PHE A 28 -9.24 -54.71 -19.38
CA PHE A 28 -10.15 -55.85 -19.45
C PHE A 28 -9.41 -57.15 -19.76
N ASP A 29 -8.42 -57.11 -20.65
CA ASP A 29 -7.68 -58.31 -21.07
C ASP A 29 -6.83 -58.88 -19.92
N ALA A 30 -6.26 -58.02 -19.06
CA ALA A 30 -5.52 -58.47 -17.88
C ALA A 30 -6.44 -59.11 -16.84
N LEU A 31 -7.62 -58.51 -16.62
CA LEU A 31 -8.61 -59.04 -15.69
C LEU A 31 -9.19 -60.37 -16.18
N PHE A 32 -9.56 -60.43 -17.46
CA PHE A 32 -10.08 -61.63 -18.11
C PHE A 32 -9.02 -62.74 -18.14
N GLY A 33 -7.78 -62.42 -18.49
CA GLY A 33 -6.67 -63.36 -18.47
C GLY A 33 -6.46 -63.98 -17.10
N ASN A 34 -6.39 -63.16 -16.05
CA ASN A 34 -6.25 -63.67 -14.68
C ASN A 34 -7.45 -64.53 -14.25
N LEU A 35 -8.68 -64.11 -14.61
CA LEU A 35 -9.93 -64.81 -14.26
C LEU A 35 -10.07 -66.18 -14.92
N VAL A 36 -9.69 -66.27 -16.19
CA VAL A 36 -9.88 -67.48 -17.02
C VAL A 36 -8.69 -68.44 -16.87
N ASN A 37 -7.46 -67.91 -16.78
CA ASN A 37 -6.26 -68.74 -16.61
C ASN A 37 -6.22 -69.48 -15.27
N GLU A 38 -6.90 -68.96 -14.24
CA GLU A 38 -7.03 -69.63 -12.93
C GLU A 38 -7.96 -70.86 -12.98
N LEU A 39 -8.95 -70.88 -13.88
CA LEU A 39 -9.91 -71.99 -14.03
C LEU A 39 -9.56 -72.97 -15.17
N LEU A 40 -8.75 -72.57 -16.14
CA LEU A 40 -8.36 -73.40 -17.29
C LEU A 40 -6.83 -73.43 -17.51
N PRO A 41 -6.05 -74.10 -16.64
CA PRO A 41 -4.60 -74.22 -16.83
C PRO A 41 -4.20 -75.06 -18.06
N SER A 42 -5.06 -76.00 -18.48
CA SER A 42 -4.75 -77.03 -19.49
C SER A 42 -4.75 -76.55 -20.95
N PHE A 43 -5.11 -75.31 -21.23
CA PHE A 43 -5.09 -74.75 -22.60
C PHE A 43 -3.83 -73.93 -22.92
N LEU A 44 -2.92 -73.79 -21.97
CA LEU A 44 -1.65 -73.06 -22.14
C LEU A 44 -0.52 -73.92 -22.74
N GLU A 45 -0.67 -75.24 -22.76
CA GLU A 45 0.44 -76.16 -23.09
C GLU A 45 0.65 -76.43 -24.59
N ASP A 46 -0.23 -75.96 -25.48
CA ASP A 46 -0.20 -76.33 -26.92
C ASP A 46 0.40 -75.28 -27.88
N SER A 47 1.04 -74.19 -27.40
CA SER A 47 1.59 -73.16 -28.31
C SER A 47 3.11 -72.94 -28.23
N ALA A 48 3.86 -73.80 -27.52
CA ALA A 48 5.28 -73.56 -27.25
C ALA A 48 6.28 -74.50 -27.95
N ASP A 49 5.89 -75.26 -28.98
CA ASP A 49 6.84 -76.10 -29.74
C ASP A 49 6.67 -75.97 -31.27
N SER A 50 7.33 -74.97 -31.85
CA SER A 50 7.99 -75.07 -33.17
C SER A 50 8.82 -73.83 -33.47
N ALA A 51 10.02 -73.81 -32.92
CA ALA A 51 11.11 -72.95 -33.37
C ALA A 51 12.36 -73.83 -33.55
N ASP A 52 12.67 -74.19 -34.80
CA ASP A 52 13.99 -74.10 -35.45
C ASP A 52 14.17 -75.15 -36.55
N GLY A 53 14.71 -74.72 -37.71
CA GLY A 53 15.52 -75.60 -38.55
C GLY A 53 15.41 -75.48 -40.07
N HIS A 54 16.17 -74.54 -40.63
CA HIS A 54 16.92 -74.66 -41.89
C HIS A 54 16.19 -74.53 -43.25
N GLY A 55 16.54 -73.46 -43.97
CA GLY A 55 16.20 -73.28 -45.38
C GLY A 55 17.26 -73.82 -46.33
N ILE A 56 16.82 -74.38 -47.46
CA ILE A 56 17.51 -74.35 -48.76
C ILE A 56 16.41 -74.27 -49.83
N GLY A 57 16.58 -73.36 -50.79
CA GLY A 57 15.55 -72.96 -51.74
C GLY A 57 15.27 -73.95 -52.88
N GLY A 58 14.25 -73.59 -53.67
CA GLY A 58 14.01 -74.16 -55.01
C GLY A 58 12.58 -74.58 -55.26
N THR A 59 11.82 -73.68 -55.90
CA THR A 59 10.81 -73.96 -56.96
C THR A 59 9.60 -74.87 -56.67
N ASP A 60 8.45 -74.21 -56.65
CA ASP A 60 7.27 -74.44 -57.52
C ASP A 60 6.13 -75.37 -57.05
N VAL A 61 4.91 -74.88 -57.33
CA VAL A 61 3.60 -75.57 -57.41
C VAL A 61 2.77 -75.74 -56.11
N LEU A 62 1.73 -74.89 -56.00
CA LEU A 62 0.45 -75.08 -55.27
C LEU A 62 -0.33 -76.30 -55.84
N PRO A 63 -1.22 -77.05 -55.12
CA PRO A 63 -2.49 -76.48 -54.64
C PRO A 63 -3.20 -77.12 -53.42
N ASN A 64 -4.15 -76.31 -52.94
CA ASN A 64 -5.33 -76.55 -52.08
C ASN A 64 -6.04 -77.93 -52.23
N GLY A 65 -6.52 -78.54 -51.13
CA GLY A 65 -7.34 -79.75 -51.20
C GLY A 65 -7.92 -80.26 -49.87
N HIS A 66 -9.23 -80.06 -49.69
CA HIS A 66 -10.10 -80.64 -48.66
C HIS A 66 -10.51 -82.07 -49.05
N THR A 67 -10.30 -83.11 -48.23
CA THR A 67 -11.18 -84.31 -48.15
C THR A 67 -10.84 -85.28 -47.01
N ARG A 68 -11.82 -85.43 -46.12
CA ARG A 68 -12.33 -86.66 -45.47
C ARG A 68 -11.62 -88.00 -45.77
N THR A 69 -11.22 -88.71 -44.71
CA THR A 69 -11.23 -90.20 -44.69
C THR A 69 -11.70 -90.72 -43.33
N SER A 70 -12.49 -91.78 -43.43
CA SER A 70 -13.34 -92.42 -42.43
C SER A 70 -12.62 -93.53 -41.65
N SER A 71 -13.32 -94.05 -40.64
CA SER A 71 -13.22 -95.34 -39.92
C SER A 71 -12.06 -95.53 -38.95
N ASP A 72 -12.37 -95.47 -37.65
CA ASP A 72 -12.61 -96.73 -36.93
C ASP A 72 -13.55 -96.51 -35.73
N ALA A 73 -14.56 -97.35 -35.62
CA ALA A 73 -15.53 -97.36 -34.54
C ALA A 73 -15.54 -98.79 -33.99
N THR A 74 -14.90 -99.03 -32.85
CA THR A 74 -15.27 -100.08 -31.87
C THR A 74 -14.26 -100.13 -30.72
N LYS A 75 -14.45 -99.26 -29.73
CA LYS A 75 -14.24 -99.52 -28.29
C LYS A 75 -14.29 -98.16 -27.60
N PHE A 76 -15.36 -97.90 -26.87
CA PHE A 76 -15.41 -97.12 -25.62
C PHE A 76 -16.90 -96.96 -25.26
N ALA A 77 -17.52 -98.07 -24.90
CA ALA A 77 -18.83 -98.09 -24.28
C ALA A 77 -18.67 -98.66 -22.86
N GLN A 78 -18.12 -97.86 -21.94
CA GLN A 78 -18.41 -97.95 -20.50
C GLN A 78 -17.75 -96.76 -19.78
N GLY A 79 -18.55 -95.77 -19.37
CA GLY A 79 -18.08 -94.61 -18.62
C GLY A 79 -19.23 -93.66 -18.33
N LEU A 80 -19.86 -93.87 -17.19
CA LEU A 80 -20.97 -93.08 -16.68
C LEU A 80 -20.59 -91.59 -16.55
N SER A 81 -21.37 -90.73 -17.19
CA SER A 81 -21.74 -89.36 -16.79
C SER A 81 -20.77 -88.57 -15.89
N ALA A 82 -19.57 -88.27 -16.37
CA ALA A 82 -18.89 -87.04 -15.97
C ALA A 82 -19.27 -85.95 -16.99
N PRO A 83 -19.62 -84.72 -16.59
CA PRO A 83 -19.80 -83.63 -17.55
C PRO A 83 -18.55 -83.53 -18.41
N LEU A 84 -18.69 -83.39 -19.73
CA LEU A 84 -17.56 -83.30 -20.65
C LEU A 84 -16.62 -82.11 -20.36
N PHE A 85 -17.08 -81.15 -19.55
CA PHE A 85 -16.30 -80.05 -18.98
C PHE A 85 -16.91 -79.60 -17.63
N PRO A 86 -16.54 -80.18 -16.49
CA PRO A 86 -16.99 -79.73 -15.18
C PRO A 86 -16.64 -78.25 -14.89
N GLU A 87 -15.57 -77.75 -15.51
CA GLU A 87 -15.06 -76.38 -15.36
C GLU A 87 -15.97 -75.32 -16.02
N VAL A 88 -16.80 -75.71 -17.01
CA VAL A 88 -17.69 -74.76 -17.72
C VAL A 88 -18.77 -74.21 -16.78
N ASP A 89 -19.33 -75.04 -15.91
CA ASP A 89 -20.35 -74.60 -14.95
C ASP A 89 -19.75 -73.66 -13.89
N ALA A 90 -18.50 -73.92 -13.46
CA ALA A 90 -17.77 -73.05 -12.55
C ALA A 90 -17.43 -71.70 -13.19
N LEU A 91 -16.98 -71.71 -14.45
CA LEU A 91 -16.68 -70.51 -15.22
C LEU A 91 -17.96 -69.67 -15.49
N LEU A 92 -19.07 -70.33 -15.81
CA LEU A 92 -20.36 -69.66 -15.99
C LEU A 92 -20.86 -69.01 -14.70
N LEU A 93 -20.71 -69.69 -13.56
CA LEU A 93 -21.05 -69.14 -12.25
C LEU A 93 -20.18 -67.92 -11.93
N LEU A 94 -18.88 -67.99 -12.21
CA LEU A 94 -17.93 -66.90 -12.05
C LEU A 94 -18.30 -65.67 -12.89
N PHE A 95 -18.55 -65.84 -14.19
CA PHE A 95 -19.00 -64.75 -15.05
C PHE A 95 -20.32 -64.14 -14.58
N LYS A 96 -21.28 -64.96 -14.13
CA LYS A 96 -22.54 -64.46 -13.56
C LYS A 96 -22.31 -63.62 -12.30
N ASN A 97 -21.40 -64.05 -11.42
CA ASN A 97 -21.05 -63.32 -10.20
C ASN A 97 -20.32 -62.01 -10.53
N SER A 98 -19.31 -62.05 -11.41
CA SER A 98 -18.58 -60.86 -11.84
C SER A 98 -19.47 -59.84 -12.55
N CYS A 99 -20.41 -60.29 -13.40
CA CYS A 99 -21.40 -59.41 -14.03
C CYS A 99 -22.30 -58.73 -12.98
N LYS A 100 -22.71 -59.45 -11.94
CA LYS A 100 -23.53 -58.90 -10.85
C LYS A 100 -22.74 -57.85 -10.06
N GLU A 101 -21.50 -58.16 -9.69
CA GLU A 101 -20.62 -57.22 -9.00
C GLU A 101 -20.36 -55.95 -9.82
N LEU A 102 -20.13 -56.08 -11.14
CA LEU A 102 -19.89 -54.94 -12.01
C LEU A 102 -21.14 -54.04 -12.15
N VAL A 103 -22.33 -54.62 -12.16
CA VAL A 103 -23.61 -53.86 -12.12
C VAL A 103 -23.76 -53.12 -10.79
N ASP A 104 -23.44 -53.74 -9.67
CA ASP A 104 -23.56 -53.11 -8.35
C ASP A 104 -22.50 -52.02 -8.16
N LEU A 105 -21.29 -52.23 -8.68
CA LEU A 105 -20.23 -51.22 -8.73
C LEU A 105 -20.64 -50.02 -9.58
N ARG A 106 -21.23 -50.25 -10.75
CA ARG A 106 -21.77 -49.19 -11.59
C ARG A 106 -22.81 -48.36 -10.83
N LYS A 107 -23.76 -49.00 -10.14
CA LYS A 107 -24.75 -48.29 -9.32
C LYS A 107 -24.08 -47.46 -8.22
N GLN A 108 -23.01 -47.98 -7.62
CA GLN A 108 -22.25 -47.26 -6.60
C GLN A 108 -21.54 -46.03 -7.17
N ILE A 109 -20.95 -46.14 -8.37
CA ILE A 109 -20.35 -45.02 -9.10
C ILE A 109 -21.42 -43.98 -9.46
N ASP A 110 -22.54 -44.41 -10.05
CA ASP A 110 -23.65 -43.53 -10.40
C ASP A 110 -24.20 -42.78 -9.18
N GLY A 111 -24.28 -43.46 -8.03
CA GLY A 111 -24.65 -42.85 -6.75
C GLY A 111 -23.64 -41.81 -6.27
N LYS A 112 -22.34 -42.14 -6.29
CA LYS A 112 -21.26 -41.19 -5.93
C LYS A 112 -21.25 -39.99 -6.86
N LEU A 113 -21.40 -40.19 -8.17
CA LEU A 113 -21.44 -39.15 -9.18
C LEU A 113 -22.64 -38.22 -8.98
N SER A 114 -23.83 -38.78 -8.72
CA SER A 114 -25.04 -38.02 -8.43
C SER A 114 -24.90 -37.16 -7.17
N ASN A 115 -24.33 -37.74 -6.10
CA ASN A 115 -24.07 -37.03 -4.86
C ASN A 115 -23.04 -35.91 -5.05
N LEU A 116 -21.93 -36.18 -5.74
CA LEU A 116 -20.91 -35.18 -6.03
C LEU A 116 -21.48 -34.04 -6.88
N LYS A 117 -22.29 -34.35 -7.90
CA LYS A 117 -22.98 -33.35 -8.72
C LYS A 117 -23.89 -32.45 -7.89
N LYS A 118 -24.65 -33.02 -6.94
CA LYS A 118 -25.51 -32.26 -6.03
C LYS A 118 -24.69 -31.37 -5.08
N GLU A 119 -23.60 -31.89 -4.53
CA GLU A 119 -22.73 -31.14 -3.62
C GLU A 119 -22.07 -29.98 -4.36
N VAL A 120 -21.49 -30.22 -5.54
CA VAL A 120 -20.90 -29.17 -6.39
C VAL A 120 -21.93 -28.10 -6.72
N SER A 121 -23.13 -28.48 -7.16
CA SER A 121 -24.20 -27.50 -7.43
C SER A 121 -24.56 -26.67 -6.18
N THR A 122 -24.61 -27.30 -5.01
CA THR A 122 -24.93 -26.61 -3.75
C THR A 122 -23.81 -25.66 -3.33
N GLN A 123 -22.55 -26.07 -3.50
CA GLN A 123 -21.39 -25.23 -3.19
C GLN A 123 -21.25 -24.08 -4.18
N ASP A 124 -21.48 -24.31 -5.48
CA ASP A 124 -21.51 -23.25 -6.49
C ASP A 124 -22.59 -22.21 -6.17
N ASP A 125 -23.79 -22.64 -5.78
CA ASP A 125 -24.86 -21.72 -5.40
C ASP A 125 -24.53 -20.92 -4.13
N LYS A 126 -23.87 -21.54 -3.15
CA LYS A 126 -23.39 -20.84 -1.94
C LYS A 126 -22.31 -19.83 -2.31
N HIS A 127 -21.30 -20.24 -3.06
CA HIS A 127 -20.20 -19.38 -3.48
C HIS A 127 -20.68 -18.19 -4.31
N ARG A 128 -21.61 -18.44 -5.24
CA ARG A 128 -22.22 -17.38 -6.04
C ARG A 128 -22.97 -16.36 -5.19
N LYS A 129 -23.73 -16.81 -4.18
CA LYS A 129 -24.41 -15.90 -3.23
C LYS A 129 -23.41 -15.07 -2.43
N THR A 130 -22.37 -15.72 -1.87
CA THR A 130 -21.34 -15.00 -1.11
C THR A 130 -20.58 -14.00 -1.97
N LEU A 131 -20.35 -14.31 -3.25
CA LEU A 131 -19.69 -13.40 -4.17
C LEU A 131 -20.56 -12.17 -4.44
N THR A 132 -21.86 -12.35 -4.71
CA THR A 132 -22.78 -11.22 -4.92
C THR A 132 -22.93 -10.34 -3.68
N GLU A 133 -22.96 -10.93 -2.48
CA GLU A 133 -22.97 -10.16 -1.22
C GLU A 133 -21.68 -9.37 -1.03
N LEU A 134 -20.54 -9.98 -1.34
CA LEU A 134 -19.24 -9.33 -1.27
C LEU A 134 -19.10 -8.18 -2.27
N GLU A 135 -19.50 -8.38 -3.53
CA GLU A 135 -19.55 -7.35 -4.57
C GLU A 135 -20.39 -6.15 -4.11
N LYS A 136 -21.60 -6.41 -3.59
CA LYS A 136 -22.46 -5.37 -3.04
C LYS A 136 -21.82 -4.64 -1.84
N GLY A 137 -21.10 -5.38 -0.99
CA GLY A 137 -20.34 -4.81 0.13
C GLY A 137 -19.21 -3.89 -0.34
N VAL A 138 -18.47 -4.30 -1.39
CA VAL A 138 -17.40 -3.50 -2.01
C VAL A 138 -17.96 -2.26 -2.69
N ASP A 139 -19.08 -2.34 -3.41
CA ASP A 139 -19.75 -1.18 -4.00
C ASP A 139 -20.22 -0.20 -2.90
N GLY A 140 -20.75 -0.71 -1.80
CA GLY A 140 -21.11 0.09 -0.63
C GLY A 140 -19.90 0.79 0.00
N LEU A 141 -18.76 0.11 0.05
CA LEU A 141 -17.50 0.68 0.53
C LEU A 141 -16.99 1.78 -0.40
N PHE A 142 -17.06 1.58 -1.71
CA PHE A 142 -16.66 2.59 -2.71
C PHE A 142 -17.50 3.87 -2.58
N ASN A 143 -18.82 3.72 -2.43
CA ASN A 143 -19.73 4.84 -2.16
C ASN A 143 -19.40 5.57 -0.85
N SER A 144 -19.00 4.82 0.18
CA SER A 144 -18.59 5.39 1.47
C SER A 144 -17.30 6.18 1.35
N PHE A 145 -16.32 5.70 0.59
CA PHE A 145 -15.09 6.42 0.28
C PHE A 145 -15.34 7.68 -0.54
N ALA A 146 -16.23 7.64 -1.55
CA ALA A 146 -16.60 8.82 -2.31
C ALA A 146 -17.25 9.91 -1.42
N ARG A 147 -18.13 9.52 -0.48
CA ARG A 147 -18.70 10.44 0.52
C ARG A 147 -17.65 10.97 1.48
N LEU A 148 -16.72 10.12 1.92
CA LEU A 148 -15.64 10.52 2.80
C LEU A 148 -14.72 11.54 2.11
N ASP A 149 -14.33 11.29 0.87
CA ASP A 149 -13.49 12.18 0.07
C ASP A 149 -14.15 13.55 -0.13
N SER A 150 -15.45 13.56 -0.48
CA SER A 150 -16.23 14.80 -0.56
C SER A 150 -16.25 15.57 0.77
N ARG A 151 -16.40 14.89 1.91
CA ARG A 151 -16.33 15.52 3.24
C ARG A 151 -14.95 16.03 3.58
N ILE A 152 -13.90 15.26 3.29
CA ILE A 152 -12.50 15.66 3.50
C ILE A 152 -12.20 16.90 2.68
N SER A 153 -12.61 16.94 1.41
CA SER A 153 -12.44 18.09 0.53
C SER A 153 -13.16 19.34 1.08
N SER A 154 -14.42 19.19 1.51
CA SER A 154 -15.19 20.30 2.10
C SER A 154 -14.58 20.83 3.39
N VAL A 155 -14.13 19.95 4.29
CA VAL A 155 -13.44 20.35 5.51
C VAL A 155 -12.08 20.97 5.19
N GLY A 156 -11.34 20.43 4.22
CA GLY A 156 -10.06 20.99 3.75
C GLY A 156 -10.21 22.40 3.21
N GLN A 157 -11.23 22.66 2.39
CA GLN A 157 -11.56 24.01 1.91
C GLN A 157 -11.93 24.96 3.05
N THR A 158 -12.72 24.47 4.01
CA THR A 158 -13.10 25.27 5.18
C THR A 158 -11.89 25.59 6.05
N ALA A 159 -11.01 24.61 6.28
CA ALA A 159 -9.78 24.78 7.04
C ALA A 159 -8.82 25.77 6.36
N ALA A 160 -8.67 25.69 5.03
CA ALA A 160 -7.90 26.68 4.26
C ALA A 160 -8.46 28.09 4.45
N LYS A 161 -9.77 28.26 4.30
CA LYS A 161 -10.44 29.56 4.49
C LYS A 161 -10.27 30.11 5.91
N VAL A 162 -10.38 29.25 6.93
CA VAL A 162 -10.15 29.64 8.33
C VAL A 162 -8.68 30.01 8.54
N GLY A 163 -7.75 29.28 7.91
CA GLY A 163 -6.33 29.62 7.90
C GLY A 163 -6.07 31.01 7.31
N ASP A 164 -6.65 31.31 6.16
CA ASP A 164 -6.53 32.62 5.50
C ASP A 164 -7.09 33.75 6.40
N HIS A 165 -8.25 33.51 7.02
CA HIS A 165 -8.85 34.46 7.96
C HIS A 165 -7.95 34.69 9.19
N LEU A 166 -7.35 33.63 9.74
CA LEU A 166 -6.46 33.74 10.88
C LEU A 166 -5.17 34.49 10.53
N GLN A 167 -4.59 34.20 9.36
CA GLN A 167 -3.40 34.91 8.88
C GLN A 167 -3.69 36.41 8.65
N SER A 168 -4.85 36.73 8.07
CA SER A 168 -5.26 38.13 7.88
C SER A 168 -5.49 38.84 9.22
N ALA A 169 -6.16 38.17 10.17
CA ALA A 169 -6.37 38.70 11.52
C ALA A 169 -5.04 38.90 12.28
N ASP A 170 -4.08 37.98 12.12
CA ASP A 170 -2.77 38.08 12.74
C ASP A 170 -1.95 39.24 12.14
N ALA A 171 -1.97 39.41 10.81
CA ALA A 171 -1.35 40.55 10.14
C ALA A 171 -1.98 41.90 10.57
N GLN A 172 -3.30 41.94 10.72
CA GLN A 172 -4.00 43.12 11.25
C GLN A 172 -3.63 43.37 12.71
N ARG A 173 -3.56 42.33 13.55
CA ARG A 173 -3.15 42.45 14.96
C ARG A 173 -1.73 42.99 15.07
N GLU A 174 -0.81 42.48 14.26
CA GLU A 174 0.58 42.93 14.21
C GLU A 174 0.67 44.39 13.79
N THR A 175 -0.04 44.77 12.71
CA THR A 175 -0.12 46.16 12.26
C THR A 175 -0.68 47.09 13.34
N ALA A 176 -1.76 46.67 14.02
CA ALA A 176 -2.34 47.44 15.12
C ALA A 176 -1.39 47.55 16.32
N SER A 177 -0.67 46.48 16.66
CA SER A 177 0.32 46.47 17.73
C SER A 177 1.44 47.48 17.44
N GLN A 178 2.00 47.44 16.22
CA GLN A 178 3.00 48.41 15.77
C GLN A 178 2.43 49.84 15.80
N ALA A 179 1.21 50.07 15.31
CA ALA A 179 0.59 51.39 15.34
C ALA A 179 0.40 51.91 16.77
N ILE A 180 -0.05 51.08 17.71
CA ILE A 180 -0.15 51.43 19.14
C ILE A 180 1.22 51.81 19.69
N GLU A 181 2.27 51.06 19.35
CA GLU A 181 3.64 51.36 19.77
C GLU A 181 4.12 52.72 19.23
N LEU A 182 3.90 52.98 17.95
CA LEU A 182 4.20 54.27 17.32
C LEU A 182 3.43 55.42 17.99
N ILE A 183 2.14 55.25 18.26
CA ILE A 183 1.32 56.26 18.96
C ILE A 183 1.87 56.53 20.36
N LYS A 184 2.29 55.49 21.10
CA LYS A 184 2.90 55.66 22.43
C LYS A 184 4.14 56.55 22.34
N TYR A 185 5.06 56.24 21.43
CA TYR A 185 6.26 57.07 21.24
C TYR A 185 5.90 58.48 20.79
N LEU A 186 4.94 58.65 19.87
CA LEU A 186 4.47 59.96 19.44
C LEU A 186 3.89 60.79 20.61
N MET A 187 3.11 60.16 21.49
CA MET A 187 2.59 60.80 22.70
C MET A 187 3.72 61.17 23.68
N GLU A 188 4.74 60.33 23.79
CA GLU A 188 5.93 60.59 24.61
C GLU A 188 6.71 61.80 24.11
N PHE A 189 6.93 61.89 22.79
CA PHE A 189 7.51 63.06 22.14
C PHE A 189 6.67 64.34 22.31
N ASN A 190 5.35 64.23 22.43
CA ASN A 190 4.46 65.38 22.70
C ASN A 190 4.48 65.82 24.18
N ARG A 191 4.74 64.91 25.12
CA ARG A 191 4.61 65.18 26.56
C ARG A 191 5.68 66.11 27.10
N ASN A 192 6.89 66.09 26.52
CA ASN A 192 8.00 66.92 26.99
C ASN A 192 8.83 67.49 25.82
N PRO A 193 8.45 68.65 25.26
CA PRO A 193 9.24 69.32 24.24
C PRO A 193 10.59 69.77 24.83
N GLY A 194 11.69 69.17 24.40
CA GLY A 194 13.05 69.61 24.69
C GLY A 194 13.81 68.91 25.82
N SER A 195 13.23 67.93 26.53
CA SER A 195 13.97 67.10 27.51
C SER A 195 13.93 65.62 27.11
N LEU A 196 14.87 65.27 26.24
CA LEU A 196 15.10 63.92 25.74
C LEU A 196 15.41 62.92 26.87
N MET A 197 15.96 63.41 27.99
CA MET A 197 16.40 62.60 29.14
C MET A 197 15.24 61.93 29.91
N GLU A 198 13.99 62.37 29.70
CA GLU A 198 12.79 61.77 30.28
C GLU A 198 12.02 60.84 29.31
N LEU A 199 12.50 60.69 28.08
CA LEU A 199 11.93 59.72 27.13
C LEU A 199 12.31 58.29 27.56
N SER A 200 11.56 57.31 27.06
CA SER A 200 11.78 55.88 27.29
C SER A 200 13.26 55.53 27.09
N PRO A 201 13.82 54.57 27.87
CA PRO A 201 15.24 54.24 27.85
C PRO A 201 15.78 53.91 26.45
N LEU A 202 14.90 53.48 25.54
CA LEU A 202 15.19 53.30 24.12
C LEU A 202 15.82 54.53 23.45
N PHE A 203 15.36 55.75 23.75
CA PHE A 203 15.86 56.99 23.14
C PHE A 203 17.05 57.61 23.89
N SER A 204 17.34 57.11 25.09
CA SER A 204 18.39 57.60 26.01
C SER A 204 19.60 56.66 26.11
N ASP A 205 19.51 55.46 25.55
CA ASP A 205 20.57 54.44 25.56
C ASP A 205 21.38 54.45 24.25
N ASP A 206 22.66 54.82 24.37
CA ASP A 206 23.61 54.90 23.24
C ASP A 206 23.79 53.56 22.51
N SER A 207 23.49 52.42 23.16
CA SER A 207 23.56 51.09 22.54
C SER A 207 22.36 50.77 21.63
N ARG A 208 21.26 51.52 21.74
CA ARG A 208 20.00 51.30 21.02
C ARG A 208 19.67 52.39 20.01
N VAL A 209 20.64 53.25 19.70
CA VAL A 209 20.53 54.36 18.74
C VAL A 209 19.97 53.91 17.39
N ALA A 210 20.32 52.73 16.89
CA ALA A 210 19.80 52.20 15.63
C ALA A 210 18.29 51.87 15.69
N GLU A 211 17.82 51.34 16.82
CA GLU A 211 16.41 51.01 17.05
C GLU A 211 15.59 52.29 17.23
N ALA A 212 16.12 53.26 17.99
CA ALA A 212 15.55 54.59 18.17
C ALA A 212 15.45 55.36 16.84
N ALA A 213 16.51 55.33 16.01
CA ALA A 213 16.52 55.94 14.69
C ALA A 213 15.49 55.32 13.75
N SER A 214 15.33 53.99 13.78
CA SER A 214 14.32 53.26 12.99
C SER A 214 12.89 53.68 13.36
N ILE A 215 12.59 53.78 14.65
CA ILE A 215 11.27 54.25 15.13
C ILE A 215 11.05 55.72 14.79
N ALA A 216 12.07 56.56 14.97
CA ALA A 216 11.98 57.98 14.62
C ALA A 216 11.77 58.19 13.11
N GLN A 217 12.44 57.41 12.27
CA GLN A 217 12.28 57.43 10.82
C GLN A 217 10.88 56.96 10.40
N LYS A 218 10.36 55.89 11.03
CA LYS A 218 8.99 55.42 10.78
C LYS A 218 7.95 56.47 11.15
N LEU A 219 8.07 57.09 12.31
CA LEU A 219 7.16 58.17 12.74
C LEU A 219 7.19 59.36 11.78
N ARG A 220 8.39 59.73 11.30
CA ARG A 220 8.57 60.78 10.30
C ARG A 220 7.92 60.43 8.97
N SER A 221 8.11 59.21 8.45
CA SER A 221 7.46 58.79 7.21
C SER A 221 5.94 58.79 7.31
N PHE A 222 5.37 58.40 8.46
CA PHE A 222 3.93 58.49 8.70
C PHE A 222 3.43 59.94 8.73
N ALA A 223 4.17 60.84 9.37
CA ALA A 223 3.82 62.25 9.41
C ALA A 223 3.90 62.91 8.01
N GLU A 224 4.95 62.62 7.25
CA GLU A 224 5.12 63.12 5.87
C GLU A 224 4.04 62.57 4.92
N GLU A 225 3.63 61.30 5.08
CA GLU A 225 2.58 60.69 4.26
C GLU A 225 1.17 61.23 4.57
N ASP A 226 0.84 61.48 5.84
CA ASP A 226 -0.45 62.06 6.26
C ASP A 226 -0.56 63.55 5.85
N ILE A 227 0.52 64.32 6.00
CA ILE A 227 0.61 65.71 5.53
C ILE A 227 0.49 65.79 3.99
N SER A 228 1.01 64.79 3.26
CA SER A 228 0.96 64.76 1.79
C SER A 228 -0.38 64.27 1.23
N LYS A 229 -1.16 63.49 1.98
CA LYS A 229 -2.49 62.99 1.57
C LYS A 229 -3.66 63.84 2.08
N ALA A 230 -3.42 64.75 3.03
CA ALA A 230 -4.43 65.70 3.50
C ALA A 230 -4.80 66.74 2.41
N MET A 231 -5.70 66.36 1.52
CA MET A 231 -6.50 67.32 0.74
C MET A 231 -7.27 68.23 1.72
N PRO A 232 -7.47 69.54 1.44
CA PRO A 232 -8.12 70.45 2.37
C PRO A 232 -9.64 70.23 2.31
N SER A 233 -10.15 69.21 2.97
CA SER A 233 -11.58 69.05 3.18
C SER A 233 -11.87 68.23 4.42
N VAL A 234 -12.12 68.94 5.53
CA VAL A 234 -13.25 68.77 6.46
C VAL A 234 -12.88 69.53 7.73
N VAL A 235 -13.69 70.54 8.02
CA VAL A 235 -13.66 71.33 9.25
C VAL A 235 -13.91 70.38 10.42
N GLY A 236 -12.85 70.01 11.13
CA GLY A 236 -12.90 69.11 12.29
C GLY A 236 -11.56 68.56 12.76
N GLY A 237 -10.50 68.57 11.94
CA GLY A 237 -9.20 67.93 12.25
C GLY A 237 -8.07 68.84 12.78
N ALA A 238 -8.31 70.12 13.08
CA ALA A 238 -7.23 71.10 13.28
C ALA A 238 -6.34 70.87 14.52
N THR A 239 -6.71 70.01 15.47
CA THR A 239 -5.91 69.74 16.67
C THR A 239 -4.94 68.58 16.50
N ALA A 240 -5.30 67.56 15.69
CA ALA A 240 -4.44 66.42 15.41
C ALA A 240 -3.19 66.83 14.61
N SER A 241 -3.38 67.68 13.59
CA SER A 241 -2.29 68.22 12.78
C SER A 241 -1.32 69.08 13.62
N ARG A 242 -1.84 69.86 14.57
CA ARG A 242 -1.01 70.72 15.45
C ARG A 242 -0.15 69.90 16.43
N GLY A 243 -0.70 68.84 17.03
CA GLY A 243 0.06 67.92 17.87
C GLY A 243 1.08 67.10 17.08
N LEU A 244 0.73 66.70 15.86
CA LEU A 244 1.65 66.03 14.95
C LEU A 244 2.81 66.95 14.53
N GLU A 245 2.54 68.21 14.19
CA GLU A 245 3.57 69.22 13.89
C GLU A 245 4.57 69.41 15.04
N VAL A 246 4.07 69.50 16.28
CA VAL A 246 4.91 69.65 17.49
C VAL A 246 5.77 68.40 17.72
N ALA A 247 5.19 67.21 17.57
CA ALA A 247 5.93 65.96 17.69
C ALA A 247 7.00 65.81 16.60
N VAL A 248 6.70 66.20 15.36
CA VAL A 248 7.65 66.21 14.25
C VAL A 248 8.78 67.20 14.52
N ALA A 249 8.50 68.38 15.07
CA ALA A 249 9.54 69.33 15.47
C ALA A 249 10.44 68.78 16.57
N ASN A 250 9.87 68.14 17.61
CA ASN A 250 10.63 67.52 18.69
C ASN A 250 11.46 66.32 18.19
N LEU A 251 10.92 65.55 17.24
CA LEU A 251 11.61 64.43 16.60
C LEU A 251 12.70 64.90 15.62
N GLN A 252 12.50 66.04 14.97
CA GLN A 252 13.54 66.71 14.17
C GLN A 252 14.67 67.21 15.07
N GLU A 253 14.34 67.80 16.22
CA GLU A 253 15.33 68.23 17.22
C GLU A 253 16.09 67.02 17.80
N TYR A 254 15.41 65.91 18.08
CA TYR A 254 16.02 64.64 18.47
C TYR A 254 16.99 64.11 17.40
N CYS A 255 16.53 63.97 16.15
CA CYS A 255 17.38 63.47 15.07
C CYS A 255 18.53 64.44 14.76
N ASN A 256 18.31 65.75 14.80
CA ASN A 256 19.36 66.75 14.62
C ASN A 256 20.35 66.69 15.77
N GLY A 257 19.88 66.56 17.02
CA GLY A 257 20.71 66.39 18.20
C GLY A 257 21.54 65.11 18.12
N MET A 258 20.94 63.99 17.74
CA MET A 258 21.62 62.71 17.51
C MET A 258 22.63 62.80 16.37
N VAL A 259 22.29 63.40 15.23
CA VAL A 259 23.22 63.65 14.11
C VAL A 259 24.34 64.60 14.55
N THR A 260 24.04 65.60 15.36
CA THR A 260 25.01 66.56 15.90
C THR A 260 25.92 65.89 16.93
N VAL A 261 25.42 65.01 17.78
CA VAL A 261 26.21 64.23 18.75
C VAL A 261 27.09 63.23 18.01
N LEU A 262 26.56 62.51 17.02
CA LEU A 262 27.35 61.59 16.17
C LEU A 262 28.40 62.34 15.35
N SER A 263 28.05 63.50 14.79
CA SER A 263 28.97 64.36 14.03
C SER A 263 30.05 64.96 14.93
N HIS A 264 29.69 65.47 16.12
CA HIS A 264 30.67 65.95 17.10
C HIS A 264 31.55 64.84 17.63
N SER A 265 31.02 63.63 17.85
CA SER A 265 31.80 62.46 18.24
C SER A 265 32.82 62.09 17.16
N SER A 266 32.38 62.03 15.89
CA SER A 266 33.26 61.76 14.75
C SER A 266 34.28 62.88 14.52
N GLU A 267 33.89 64.14 14.65
CA GLU A 267 34.80 65.30 14.57
C GLU A 267 35.82 65.30 15.72
N LEU A 268 35.38 64.95 16.93
CA LEU A 268 36.26 64.79 18.09
C LEU A 268 37.26 63.66 17.85
N GLU A 269 36.81 62.50 17.37
CA GLU A 269 37.64 61.35 17.01
C GLU A 269 38.68 61.71 15.95
N ASN A 270 38.25 62.37 14.86
CA ASN A 270 39.13 62.84 13.79
C ASN A 270 40.16 63.86 14.28
N ARG A 271 39.77 64.76 15.20
CA ARG A 271 40.67 65.76 15.79
C ARG A 271 41.66 65.14 16.77
N LEU A 272 41.26 64.09 17.50
CA LEU A 272 42.15 63.30 18.35
C LEU A 272 43.14 62.48 17.52
N LEU A 273 42.71 61.90 16.40
CA LEU A 273 43.57 61.22 15.43
C LEU A 273 44.60 62.19 14.83
N ALA A 274 44.18 63.38 14.38
CA ALA A 274 45.11 64.39 13.86
C ALA A 274 46.13 64.87 14.91
N ARG A 275 45.71 65.01 16.18
CA ARG A 275 46.61 65.33 17.29
C ARG A 275 47.57 64.19 17.60
N PHE A 276 47.10 62.95 17.53
CA PHE A 276 47.93 61.76 17.69
C PHE A 276 48.98 61.66 16.57
N ASP A 277 48.60 61.88 15.32
CA ASP A 277 49.52 61.87 14.18
C ASP A 277 50.58 62.97 14.29
N ALA A 278 50.20 64.18 14.70
CA ALA A 278 51.14 65.28 14.95
C ALA A 278 52.12 64.97 16.10
N ALA A 279 51.63 64.33 17.18
CA ALA A 279 52.46 63.88 18.30
C ALA A 279 53.41 62.73 17.90
N SER A 280 52.95 61.83 17.01
CA SER A 280 53.73 60.74 16.44
C SER A 280 54.89 61.27 15.60
N GLN A 281 54.64 62.26 14.74
CA GLN A 281 55.68 62.92 13.93
C GLN A 281 56.76 63.60 14.80
N ARG A 282 56.38 64.12 15.97
CA ARG A 282 57.28 64.78 16.94
C ARG A 282 57.91 63.82 17.96
N ARG A 283 57.55 62.53 17.92
CA ARG A 283 57.96 61.49 18.89
C ARG A 283 57.60 61.79 20.35
N GLU A 284 56.49 62.49 20.57
CA GLU A 284 56.00 62.81 21.92
C GLU A 284 55.15 61.65 22.48
N LEU A 285 55.80 60.71 23.16
CA LEU A 285 55.14 59.49 23.69
C LEU A 285 54.03 59.78 24.72
N SER A 286 54.17 60.85 25.50
CA SER A 286 53.20 61.21 26.54
C SER A 286 51.85 61.65 25.94
N THR A 287 51.88 62.51 24.92
CA THR A 287 50.67 63.06 24.27
C THR A 287 49.99 62.01 23.39
N MET A 288 50.76 61.12 22.75
CA MET A 288 50.21 59.94 22.08
C MET A 288 49.46 58.99 23.03
N SER A 289 50.05 58.70 24.21
CA SER A 289 49.39 57.85 25.22
C SER A 289 48.10 58.48 25.75
N GLU A 290 48.05 59.80 25.87
CA GLU A 290 46.86 60.52 26.34
C GLU A 290 45.73 60.49 25.31
N CYS A 291 46.05 60.73 24.03
CA CYS A 291 45.06 60.64 22.95
C CYS A 291 44.54 59.19 22.77
N ALA A 292 45.40 58.18 22.90
CA ALA A 292 45.01 56.77 22.79
C ALA A 292 44.09 56.30 23.95
N LYS A 293 44.20 56.89 25.14
CA LYS A 293 43.31 56.59 26.27
C LYS A 293 41.90 57.15 26.09
N ILE A 294 41.75 58.22 25.31
CA ILE A 294 40.47 58.91 25.07
C ILE A 294 39.73 58.29 23.87
N LEU A 295 40.46 57.62 22.97
CA LEU A 295 39.93 56.92 21.78
C LEU A 295 39.56 55.44 22.03
N SER A 296 39.84 54.89 23.22
CA SER A 296 39.53 53.49 23.60
C SER A 296 38.23 53.39 24.39
#